data_AF-A0AA41X067-F1
#
_entry.id   AF-A0AA41X067-F1
#
_cell.length_a   1.000
_cell.length_b   1.000
_cell.length_c   1.000
_cell.angle_alpha   90.00
_cell.angle_beta   90.00
_cell.angle_gamma   90.00
#
_symmetry.space_group_name_H-M   'P 1'
#
loop_
_entity.id
_entity.type
_entity.pdbx_description
1 polymer ?
#
loop_
_entity_poly.entity_id
_entity_poly.type
_entity_poly.pdbx_seq_one_letter_code
_entity_poly.pdbx_strand_id
1 'polypeptide(L)' 'MDFEKYNRIITAINDQLEAIAELTAAQALTGCADQNNPLFVKAMREHERLTAISTKLTNSALHAIGLKP' A
#
# COMPACT_ATOMS: atom_id res chain seq x y z
N MET A 1 -5.94 9.94 16.78
CA MET A 1 -6.58 9.00 15.84
C MET A 1 -7.10 7.86 16.69
N ASP A 2 -8.38 7.51 16.57
CA ASP A 2 -8.95 6.35 17.26
C ASP A 2 -8.74 5.06 16.45
N PHE A 3 -8.98 3.92 17.12
CA PHE A 3 -8.79 2.59 16.55
C PHE A 3 -9.73 2.31 15.36
N GLU A 4 -10.98 2.78 15.42
CA GLU A 4 -11.96 2.54 14.35
C GLU A 4 -11.56 3.26 13.05
N LYS A 5 -11.14 4.53 13.17
CA LYS A 5 -10.62 5.32 12.05
C LYS A 5 -9.33 4.72 11.50
N TYR A 6 -8.43 4.23 12.37
CA TYR A 6 -7.24 3.51 11.93
C TYR A 6 -7.60 2.27 11.12
N ASN A 7 -8.47 1.41 11.65
CA ASN A 7 -8.89 0.16 10.99
C ASN A 7 -9.52 0.44 9.63
N ARG A 8 -10.42 1.43 9.55
CA ARG A 8 -11.05 1.80 8.28
C ARG A 8 -10.03 2.22 7.21
N ILE A 9 -9.05 3.03 7.59
CA ILE A 9 -8.05 3.55 6.64
C ILE A 9 -7.07 2.44 6.26
N ILE A 10 -6.60 1.62 7.22
CA ILE A 10 -5.62 0.56 6.92
C ILE A 10 -6.24 -0.55 6.06
N THR A 11 -7.52 -0.91 6.29
CA THR A 11 -8.24 -1.85 5.41
C THR A 11 -8.31 -1.32 3.98
N ALA A 12 -8.70 -0.06 3.78
CA ALA A 12 -8.77 0.52 2.45
C ALA A 12 -7.39 0.62 1.75
N ILE A 13 -6.30 0.78 2.51
CA ILE A 13 -4.94 0.72 1.96
C ILE A 13 -4.60 -0.71 1.55
N ASN A 14 -4.92 -1.70 2.38
CA ASN A 14 -4.65 -3.11 2.09
C ASN A 14 -5.41 -3.58 0.84
N ASP A 15 -6.69 -3.21 0.68
CA ASP A 15 -7.48 -3.54 -0.50
C ASP A 15 -6.83 -2.98 -1.79
N GLN A 16 -6.27 -1.77 -1.73
CA GLN A 16 -5.55 -1.17 -2.86
C GLN A 16 -4.21 -1.85 -3.13
N LEU A 17 -3.48 -2.24 -2.09
CA LEU A 17 -2.23 -2.98 -2.23
C LEU A 17 -2.47 -4.37 -2.86
N GLU A 18 -3.55 -5.05 -2.48
CA GLU A 18 -3.95 -6.33 -3.06
C GLU A 18 -4.31 -6.19 -4.55
N ALA A 19 -5.10 -5.18 -4.92
CA ALA A 19 -5.40 -4.90 -6.32
C ALA A 19 -4.14 -4.61 -7.17
N ILE A 20 -3.13 -3.93 -6.59
CA ILE A 20 -1.83 -3.71 -7.26
C ILE A 20 -1.05 -5.03 -7.39
N ALA A 21 -1.06 -5.87 -6.35
CA ALA A 21 -0.41 -7.17 -6.38
C ALA A 21 -1.00 -8.07 -7.49
N GLU A 22 -2.33 -8.11 -7.63
CA GLU A 22 -3.00 -8.84 -8.71
C GLU A 22 -2.62 -8.29 -10.10
N LEU A 23 -2.64 -6.96 -10.27
CA LEU A 23 -2.28 -6.32 -11.54
C LEU A 23 -0.84 -6.60 -11.94
N THR A 24 0.09 -6.47 -11.00
CA THR A 24 1.53 -6.70 -11.25
C THR A 24 1.84 -8.18 -11.48
N ALA A 25 1.14 -9.09 -10.80
CA ALA A 25 1.21 -10.52 -11.09
C ALA A 25 0.74 -10.84 -12.51
N ALA A 26 -0.38 -10.27 -12.95
CA ALA A 26 -0.86 -10.43 -14.32
C ALA A 26 0.14 -9.88 -15.36
N GLN A 27 0.74 -8.71 -15.09
CA GLN A 27 1.79 -8.13 -15.94
C GLN A 27 3.05 -8.99 -15.97
N ALA A 28 3.40 -9.68 -14.88
CA ALA A 28 4.53 -10.60 -14.85
C ALA A 28 4.25 -11.85 -15.70
N LEU A 29 3.03 -12.40 -15.62
CA LEU A 29 2.62 -13.54 -16.44
C LEU A 29 2.64 -13.24 -17.94
N THR A 30 2.34 -11.99 -18.32
CA THR A 30 2.40 -11.55 -19.73
C THR A 30 3.77 -11.05 -20.17
N GLY A 31 4.76 -11.01 -19.27
CA GLY A 31 6.12 -10.54 -19.56
C GLY A 31 6.24 -9.02 -19.70
N CYS A 32 5.23 -8.26 -19.26
CA CYS A 32 5.21 -6.79 -19.32
C CYS A 32 5.46 -6.13 -17.95
N ALA A 33 5.91 -6.88 -16.94
CA ALA A 33 6.31 -6.35 -15.63
C ALA A 33 7.73 -5.77 -15.68
N ASP A 34 7.91 -4.68 -16.43
CA ASP A 34 9.21 -4.06 -16.61
C ASP A 34 9.16 -2.53 -16.60
N GLN A 35 10.33 -1.91 -16.44
CA GLN A 35 10.51 -0.47 -16.31
C GLN A 35 10.10 0.37 -17.53
N ASN A 36 9.94 -0.26 -18.71
CA ASN A 36 9.47 0.40 -19.91
C ASN A 36 7.96 0.35 -20.04
N ASN A 37 7.26 -0.47 -19.25
CA ASN A 37 5.81 -0.47 -19.19
C ASN A 37 5.33 0.64 -18.24
N PRO A 38 4.74 1.74 -18.75
CA PRO A 38 4.32 2.86 -17.90
C PRO A 38 3.21 2.47 -16.92
N LEU A 39 2.40 1.43 -17.23
CA LEU A 39 1.36 0.94 -16.34
C LEU A 39 1.96 0.17 -15.15
N PHE A 40 2.98 -0.66 -15.41
CA PHE A 40 3.71 -1.36 -14.34
C PHE A 40 4.43 -0.36 -13.43
N VAL A 41 5.16 0.59 -14.02
CA VAL A 41 5.85 1.64 -13.25
C VAL A 41 4.87 2.46 -12.41
N LYS A 42 3.71 2.80 -12.96
CA LYS A 42 2.65 3.51 -12.21
C LYS A 42 2.13 2.66 -11.04
N ALA A 43 1.89 1.37 -11.25
CA ALA A 43 1.45 0.45 -10.21
C ALA A 43 2.47 0.34 -9.07
N MET A 44 3.76 0.20 -9.40
CA MET A 44 4.84 0.12 -8.40
C MET A 44 5.02 1.42 -7.61
N ARG A 45 4.92 2.59 -8.26
CA ARG A 45 4.94 3.89 -7.55
C ARG A 45 3.77 4.04 -6.59
N GLU A 46 2.59 3.57 -6.99
CA GLU A 46 1.42 3.61 -6.12
C GLU A 46 1.57 2.65 -4.94
N HIS A 47 2.13 1.45 -5.16
CA HIS A 47 2.50 0.52 -4.09
C HIS A 47 3.43 1.20 -3.07
N GLU A 48 4.54 1.79 -3.52
CA GLU A 48 5.47 2.53 -2.64
C GLU A 48 4.78 3.64 -1.84
N ARG A 49 3.92 4.42 -2.51
CA ARG A 49 3.14 5.49 -1.87
C ARG A 49 2.23 4.95 -0.77
N LEU A 50 1.49 3.88 -1.05
CA LEU A 50 0.57 3.26 -0.11
C LEU A 50 1.31 2.62 1.07
N THR A 51 2.44 1.95 0.84
CA THR A 51 3.30 1.43 1.91
C THR A 51 3.80 2.56 2.81
N ALA A 52 4.27 3.67 2.25
CA ALA A 52 4.72 4.81 3.04
C ALA A 52 3.60 5.45 3.87
N ILE A 53 2.37 5.50 3.34
CA ILE A 53 1.19 5.98 4.08
C ILE A 53 0.82 5.02 5.19
N SER A 54 0.80 3.71 4.90
CA SER A 54 0.56 2.64 5.88
C SER A 54 1.52 2.76 7.07
N THR A 55 2.82 2.85 6.82
CA THR A 55 3.83 3.03 7.89
C THR A 55 3.58 4.30 8.72
N LYS A 56 3.29 5.44 8.07
CA LYS A 56 2.99 6.69 8.80
C LYS A 56 1.72 6.58 9.65
N LEU A 57 0.69 5.93 9.12
CA LEU A 57 -0.58 5.72 9.80
C LEU A 57 -0.39 4.83 11.03
N THR A 58 0.29 3.70 10.88
CA THR A 58 0.60 2.77 11.98
C THR A 58 1.45 3.44 13.04
N ASN A 59 2.51 4.17 12.69
CA ASN A 59 3.32 4.91 13.65
C ASN A 59 2.51 5.95 14.43
N SER A 60 1.59 6.64 13.73
CA SER A 60 0.69 7.61 14.38
C SER A 60 -0.30 6.92 15.34
N ALA A 61 -0.78 5.73 14.99
CA ALA A 61 -1.66 4.93 15.85
C ALA A 61 -0.91 4.40 17.08
N LEU A 62 0.30 3.86 16.90
CA LEU A 62 1.17 3.39 17.99
C LEU A 62 1.46 4.50 19.01
N HIS A 63 1.84 5.68 18.52
CA HIS A 63 2.05 6.85 19.38
C HIS A 63 0.76 7.25 20.13
N ALA A 64 -0.41 7.19 19.49
CA ALA A 64 -1.68 7.53 20.13
C ALA A 64 -2.06 6.59 21.28
N ILE A 65 -1.57 5.34 21.26
CA ILE A 65 -1.79 4.34 22.32
C ILE A 65 -0.60 4.15 23.26
N GLY A 66 0.42 5.02 23.18
CA GLY A 66 1.57 5.03 24.08
C GLY A 66 2.62 3.95 23.82
N LEU A 67 2.55 3.26 22.68
CA LEU A 67 3.57 2.31 22.25
C LEU A 67 4.61 3.05 21.38
N LYS A 68 5.90 2.85 21.68
CA LYS A 68 6.98 3.36 20.80
C LYS A 68 7.08 2.46 19.55
N PRO A 69 7.34 3.05 18.37
CA PRO A 69 7.57 2.30 17.13
C PRO A 69 8.85 1.46 17.19
#